data_AF-S4XXU0-F1
#
_entry.id   AF-S4XXU0-F1
#
_cell.length_a   1.000
_cell.length_b   1.000
_cell.length_c   1.000
_cell.angle_alpha   90.00
_cell.angle_beta   90.00
_cell.angle_gamma   90.00
#
_symmetry.space_group_name_H-M   'P 1'
#
loop_
_entity.id
_entity.type
_entity.pdbx_description
1 polymer ?
#
loop_
_entity_poly.entity_id
_entity_poly.type
_entity_poly.pdbx_seq_one_letter_code
_entity_poly.pdbx_strand_id
1 'polypeptide(L)'
;MARGFSETLTLVNAPVMLQEEPSAHGPGVRFLCDVYRVRIRDIAEADGLIEQADLERLAYFSGGRGRDFVRLIQALMIKGFDEEAPRATAELVDEVIDAARRRMEEGLYREDFELVARIARDPRHELPNDPRTNDLLRYFRLLPYSNGSEWFYPHPLLTLSKVRVSPAGSDR
;
A
#
# COMPACT_ATOMS: atom_id res chain seq x y z
N MET A 1 1.24 35.09 13.60
CA MET A 1 0.09 34.51 12.87
C MET A 1 0.63 33.44 11.93
N ALA A 2 0.46 32.17 12.26
CA ALA A 2 0.78 31.10 11.32
C ALA A 2 -0.27 31.11 10.21
N ARG A 3 0.15 31.30 8.96
CA ARG A 3 -0.70 31.05 7.78
C ARG A 3 -0.87 29.54 7.70
N GLY A 4 -1.88 29.02 8.38
CA GLY A 4 -2.30 27.63 8.24
C GLY A 4 -2.74 27.37 6.81
N PHE A 5 -2.28 26.27 6.23
CA PHE A 5 -2.70 25.80 4.91
C PHE A 5 -4.24 25.79 4.86
N SER A 6 -4.81 26.73 4.10
CA SER A 6 -6.26 26.97 3.95
C SER A 6 -6.94 25.95 3.04
N GLU A 7 -6.15 25.13 2.36
CA GLU A 7 -6.64 24.04 1.54
C GLU A 7 -6.59 22.79 2.40
N THR A 8 -7.71 22.08 2.48
CA THR A 8 -7.71 20.68 2.92
C THR A 8 -6.79 19.95 1.97
N LEU A 9 -5.51 19.82 2.34
CA LEU A 9 -4.57 18.92 1.68
C LEU A 9 -5.10 17.52 1.97
N THR A 10 -6.06 17.07 1.16
CA THR A 10 -6.39 15.66 1.06
C THR A 10 -5.07 15.01 0.65
N LEU A 11 -4.39 14.39 1.62
CA LEU A 11 -3.24 13.54 1.36
C LEU A 11 -3.77 12.36 0.55
N VAL A 12 -3.89 12.58 -0.75
CA VAL A 12 -4.30 11.58 -1.72
C VAL A 12 -3.26 10.47 -1.71
N ASN A 13 -3.74 9.23 -1.73
CA ASN A 13 -2.84 8.09 -1.83
C ASN A 13 -2.11 8.19 -3.17
N ALA A 14 -0.78 8.07 -3.15
CA ALA A 14 -0.03 7.97 -4.39
C ALA A 14 -0.54 6.75 -5.16
N PRO A 15 -0.92 6.85 -6.44
CA PRO A 15 -1.52 5.75 -7.19
C PRO A 15 -0.47 4.65 -7.44
N VAL A 16 -0.33 3.74 -6.49
CA VAL A 16 0.63 2.62 -6.54
C VAL A 16 0.12 1.45 -7.39
N MET A 17 -1.14 1.50 -7.79
CA MET A 17 -1.82 0.53 -8.65
C MET A 17 -2.35 1.24 -9.90
N LEU A 18 -2.45 0.52 -11.01
CA LEU A 18 -3.23 0.97 -12.18
C LEU A 18 -4.70 0.61 -11.97
N GLN A 19 -5.62 1.47 -12.41
CA GLN A 19 -7.05 1.19 -12.26
C GLN A 19 -7.48 -0.04 -13.08
N GLU A 20 -7.03 -0.13 -14.33
CA GLU A 20 -7.41 -1.22 -15.24
C GLU A 20 -6.71 -2.54 -14.89
N GLU A 21 -5.53 -2.46 -14.27
CA GLU A 21 -4.76 -3.62 -13.83
C GLU A 21 -4.18 -3.35 -12.42
N PRO A 22 -4.98 -3.54 -11.36
CA PRO A 22 -4.55 -3.20 -10.00
C PRO A 22 -3.37 -4.02 -9.48
N SER A 23 -2.99 -5.11 -10.14
CA SER A 23 -1.76 -5.86 -9.82
C SER A 23 -0.49 -5.21 -10.38
N ALA A 24 -0.61 -4.29 -11.33
CA ALA A 24 0.53 -3.59 -11.94
C ALA A 24 0.92 -2.34 -11.15
N HIS A 25 2.21 -2.01 -11.19
CA HIS A 25 2.73 -0.81 -10.52
C HIS A 25 2.19 0.47 -11.19
N GLY A 26 1.48 1.27 -10.41
CA GLY A 26 1.14 2.64 -10.77
C GLY A 26 2.29 3.62 -10.51
N PRO A 27 2.17 4.88 -10.97
CA PRO A 27 3.24 5.88 -10.88
C PRO A 27 3.60 6.26 -9.44
N GLY A 28 2.70 6.00 -8.48
CA GLY A 28 2.93 6.19 -7.05
C GLY A 28 4.08 5.34 -6.48
N VAL A 29 4.37 4.18 -7.07
CA VAL A 29 5.51 3.33 -6.65
C VAL A 29 6.82 4.07 -6.86
N ARG A 30 7.03 4.61 -8.06
CA ARG A 30 8.22 5.40 -8.40
C ARG A 30 8.32 6.64 -7.51
N PHE A 31 7.21 7.35 -7.32
CA PHE A 31 7.17 8.53 -6.46
C PHE A 31 7.65 8.23 -5.03
N LEU A 32 7.17 7.15 -4.42
CA LEU A 32 7.60 6.77 -3.06
C LEU A 32 9.07 6.31 -3.01
N CYS A 33 9.54 5.61 -4.04
CA CYS A 33 10.97 5.27 -4.16
C CYS A 33 11.84 6.54 -4.24
N ASP A 34 11.41 7.55 -5.00
CA ASP A 34 12.11 8.83 -5.10
C ASP A 34 12.12 9.58 -3.75
N VAL A 35 11.02 9.53 -2.99
CA VAL A 35 10.97 10.07 -1.62
C VAL A 35 11.99 9.38 -0.72
N TYR A 36 12.11 8.05 -0.77
CA TYR A 36 13.12 7.32 -0.01
C TYR A 36 14.53 7.77 -0.39
N ARG A 37 14.85 7.81 -1.69
CA ARG A 37 16.18 8.24 -2.19
C ARG A 37 16.53 9.65 -1.72
N VAL A 38 15.59 10.59 -1.81
CA VAL A 38 15.80 11.95 -1.32
C VAL A 38 16.06 11.96 0.19
N ARG A 39 15.40 11.09 0.96
CA ARG A 39 15.55 11.02 2.41
C ARG A 39 16.90 10.49 2.85
N ILE A 40 17.49 9.56 2.08
CA ILE A 40 18.75 8.89 2.42
C ILE A 40 19.97 9.48 1.70
N ARG A 41 19.80 10.43 0.78
CA ARG A 41 20.89 10.95 -0.07
C ARG A 41 22.12 11.48 0.69
N ASP A 42 21.90 11.94 1.92
CA ASP A 42 22.92 12.55 2.77
C ASP A 42 23.55 11.51 3.74
N ILE A 43 23.23 10.21 3.57
CA ILE A 43 23.72 9.08 4.36
C ILE A 43 24.51 8.17 3.42
N ALA A 44 25.84 8.24 3.46
CA ALA A 44 26.71 7.53 2.51
C ALA A 44 26.56 6.00 2.61
N GLU A 45 26.34 5.49 3.82
CA GLU A 45 26.17 4.07 4.12
C GLU A 45 24.77 3.56 3.78
N ALA A 46 23.83 4.45 3.40
CA ALA A 46 22.47 4.06 3.08
C ALA A 46 22.29 3.59 1.62
N ASP A 47 23.29 3.86 0.77
CA ASP A 47 23.25 3.40 -0.62
C ASP A 47 23.26 1.86 -0.67
N GLY A 48 22.33 1.28 -1.42
CA GLY A 48 22.18 -0.17 -1.55
C GLY A 48 21.68 -0.92 -0.30
N LEU A 49 21.20 -0.24 0.75
CA LEU A 49 20.62 -0.92 1.93
C LEU A 49 19.35 -1.71 1.60
N ILE A 50 18.60 -1.28 0.60
CA ILE A 50 17.39 -1.94 0.11
C ILE A 50 17.49 -2.03 -1.40
N GLU A 51 17.43 -3.24 -1.93
CA GLU A 51 17.41 -3.46 -3.38
C GLU A 51 16.18 -2.80 -4.01
N GLN A 52 16.32 -2.31 -5.24
CA GLN A 52 15.27 -1.52 -5.90
C GLN A 52 13.93 -2.28 -5.99
N ALA A 53 13.99 -3.58 -6.31
CA ALA A 53 12.79 -4.40 -6.41
C ALA A 53 12.04 -4.50 -5.06
N ASP A 54 12.77 -4.66 -3.95
CA ASP A 54 12.16 -4.71 -2.63
C ASP A 54 11.64 -3.36 -2.16
N LEU A 55 12.31 -2.27 -2.51
CA LEU A 55 11.81 -0.92 -2.27
C LEU A 55 10.49 -0.66 -2.99
N GLU A 56 10.37 -1.12 -4.24
CA GLU A 56 9.14 -1.03 -5.03
C GLU A 56 8.01 -1.87 -4.41
N ARG A 57 8.32 -3.06 -3.88
CA ARG A 57 7.35 -3.89 -3.15
C ARG A 57 6.83 -3.17 -1.90
N LEU A 58 7.72 -2.60 -1.09
CA LEU A 58 7.33 -1.83 0.10
C LEU A 58 6.49 -0.59 -0.26
N ALA A 59 6.85 0.09 -1.36
CA ALA A 59 6.07 1.21 -1.88
C ALA A 59 4.67 0.77 -2.33
N TYR A 60 4.57 -0.32 -3.10
CA TYR A 60 3.30 -0.89 -3.54
C TYR A 60 2.41 -1.28 -2.34
N PHE A 61 2.97 -2.06 -1.40
CA PHE A 61 2.22 -2.52 -0.22
C PHE A 61 1.96 -1.45 0.83
N SER A 62 2.46 -0.22 0.65
CA SER A 62 2.03 0.94 1.45
C SER A 62 0.65 1.48 1.06
N GLY A 63 0.09 1.02 -0.07
CA GLY A 63 -1.17 1.56 -0.60
C GLY A 63 -1.06 3.02 -1.03
N GLY A 64 0.14 3.50 -1.35
CA GLY A 64 0.37 4.90 -1.74
C GLY A 64 0.43 5.88 -0.57
N ARG A 65 0.34 5.38 0.66
CA ARG A 65 0.35 6.21 1.86
C ARG A 65 1.78 6.43 2.32
N GLY A 66 2.31 7.63 2.12
CA GLY A 66 3.68 7.96 2.52
C GLY A 66 3.99 7.64 3.99
N ARG A 67 3.01 7.81 4.90
CA ARG A 67 3.16 7.41 6.30
C ARG A 67 3.34 5.91 6.48
N ASP A 68 2.58 5.08 5.78
CA ASP A 68 2.69 3.63 5.91
C ASP A 68 3.93 3.11 5.19
N PHE A 69 4.32 3.74 4.08
CA PHE A 69 5.60 3.46 3.42
C PHE A 69 6.77 3.66 4.38
N VAL A 70 6.83 4.82 5.06
CA VAL A 70 7.89 5.09 6.06
C VAL A 70 7.84 4.09 7.22
N ARG A 71 6.65 3.66 7.67
CA ARG A 71 6.50 2.64 8.72
C ARG A 71 7.01 1.28 8.27
N LEU A 72 6.76 0.87 7.03
CA LEU A 72 7.29 -0.38 6.47
C LEU A 72 8.82 -0.34 6.39
N ILE A 73 9.39 0.77 5.90
CA ILE A 73 10.84 0.98 5.88
C ILE A 73 11.42 0.93 7.30
N GLN A 74 10.80 1.63 8.26
CA GLN A 74 11.25 1.62 9.65
C GLN A 74 11.20 0.19 10.25
N ALA A 75 10.13 -0.55 10.00
CA ALA A 75 10.00 -1.92 10.48
C ALA A 75 11.10 -2.83 9.89
N LEU A 76 11.40 -2.67 8.60
CA LEU A 76 12.50 -3.38 7.94
C LEU A 76 13.86 -3.02 8.54
N MET A 77 14.13 -1.75 8.80
CA MET A 77 15.40 -1.32 9.40
C MET A 77 15.58 -1.86 10.82
N ILE A 78 14.53 -1.84 11.64
CA ILE A 78 14.56 -2.41 13.00
C ILE A 78 14.88 -3.89 12.92
N LYS A 79 14.19 -4.61 12.04
CA LYS A 79 14.38 -6.05 11.90
C LYS A 79 15.76 -6.41 11.36
N GLY A 80 16.25 -5.69 10.36
CA GLY A 80 17.61 -5.87 9.84
C GLY A 80 18.67 -5.59 10.90
N PHE A 81 18.45 -4.60 11.77
CA PHE A 81 19.32 -4.34 12.92
C PHE A 81 19.31 -5.49 13.93
N ASP A 82 18.11 -5.98 14.29
CA ASP A 82 17.95 -7.09 15.24
C ASP A 82 18.60 -8.40 14.74
N GLU A 83 18.62 -8.60 13.41
CA GLU A 83 19.24 -9.76 12.76
C GLU A 83 20.69 -9.53 12.32
N GLU A 84 21.27 -8.38 12.68
CA GLU A 84 22.63 -7.96 12.28
C GLU A 84 22.86 -8.05 10.75
N ALA A 85 21.81 -7.85 9.97
CA ALA A 85 21.84 -7.92 8.52
C ALA A 85 22.48 -6.64 7.94
N PRO A 86 23.54 -6.73 7.13
CA PRO A 86 24.20 -5.55 6.56
C PRO A 86 23.35 -4.82 5.51
N ARG A 87 22.33 -5.49 4.97
CA ARG A 87 21.35 -4.96 4.01
C ARG A 87 20.04 -5.73 4.14
N ALA A 88 18.95 -5.16 3.65
CA ALA A 88 17.68 -5.86 3.55
C ALA A 88 17.81 -7.07 2.61
N THR A 89 17.24 -8.20 3.04
CA THR A 89 17.06 -9.38 2.20
C THR A 89 15.59 -9.50 1.80
N ALA A 90 15.32 -10.30 0.76
CA ALA A 90 13.95 -10.55 0.32
C ALA A 90 13.11 -11.18 1.44
N GLU A 91 13.70 -12.05 2.26
CA GLU A 91 13.04 -12.71 3.40
C GLU A 91 12.64 -11.69 4.47
N LEU A 92 13.54 -10.75 4.82
CA LEU A 92 13.22 -9.68 5.76
C LEU A 92 12.05 -8.81 5.27
N VAL A 93 12.03 -8.52 3.96
CA VAL A 93 10.97 -7.74 3.32
C VAL A 93 9.65 -8.50 3.35
N ASP A 94 9.66 -9.80 3.05
CA ASP A 94 8.50 -10.68 3.11
C ASP A 94 7.90 -10.72 4.51
N GLU A 95 8.73 -10.86 5.54
CA GLU A 95 8.29 -10.89 6.92
C GLU A 95 7.66 -9.56 7.37
N VAL A 96 8.23 -8.43 6.96
CA VAL A 96 7.67 -7.10 7.26
C VAL A 96 6.32 -6.91 6.57
N ILE A 97 6.21 -7.30 5.30
CA ILE A 97 4.95 -7.23 4.54
C ILE A 97 3.90 -8.15 5.17
N ASP A 98 4.27 -9.38 5.55
CA ASP A 98 3.34 -10.33 6.17
C ASP A 98 2.87 -9.84 7.55
N ALA A 99 3.76 -9.28 8.37
CA ALA A 99 3.40 -8.67 9.64
C ALA A 99 2.44 -7.48 9.46
N ALA A 100 2.68 -6.63 8.45
CA ALA A 100 1.78 -5.53 8.12
C ALA A 100 0.43 -6.03 7.62
N ARG A 101 0.40 -7.09 6.79
CA ARG A 101 -0.82 -7.76 6.34
C ARG A 101 -1.65 -8.27 7.50
N ARG A 102 -1.06 -9.00 8.45
CA ARG A 102 -1.79 -9.53 9.62
C ARG A 102 -2.47 -8.42 10.41
N ARG A 103 -1.77 -7.30 10.66
CA ARG A 103 -2.34 -6.10 11.30
C ARG A 103 -3.45 -5.43 10.46
N MET A 104 -3.34 -5.51 9.15
CA MET A 104 -4.39 -5.04 8.22
C MET A 104 -5.64 -5.94 8.25
N GLU A 105 -5.49 -7.21 8.59
CA GLU A 105 -6.60 -8.16 8.71
C GLU A 105 -7.27 -8.14 10.09
N GLU A 106 -6.59 -7.62 11.12
CA GLU A 106 -7.17 -7.48 12.46
C GLU A 106 -8.47 -6.69 12.44
N GLY A 107 -9.49 -7.26 13.10
CA GLY A 107 -10.83 -6.68 13.22
C GLY A 107 -11.73 -6.84 12.00
N LEU A 108 -11.27 -7.50 10.92
CA LEU A 108 -12.10 -7.82 9.77
C LEU A 108 -12.82 -9.16 9.95
N TYR A 109 -14.12 -9.16 9.67
CA TYR A 109 -14.94 -10.36 9.61
C TYR A 109 -15.11 -10.85 8.18
N ARG A 110 -15.72 -12.02 8.02
CA ARG A 110 -15.93 -12.65 6.69
C ARG A 110 -16.64 -11.69 5.74
N GLU A 111 -17.66 -11.02 6.23
CA GLU A 111 -18.52 -10.15 5.46
C GLU A 111 -17.76 -8.91 4.97
N ASP A 112 -16.74 -8.45 5.70
CA ASP A 112 -15.85 -7.36 5.28
C ASP A 112 -14.95 -7.82 4.13
N PHE A 113 -14.38 -9.03 4.22
CA PHE A 113 -13.59 -9.63 3.13
C PHE A 113 -14.42 -9.82 1.87
N GLU A 114 -15.67 -10.23 2.00
CA GLU A 114 -16.62 -10.34 0.87
C GLU A 114 -16.89 -8.98 0.23
N LEU A 115 -17.06 -7.93 1.05
CA LEU A 115 -17.29 -6.56 0.58
C LEU A 115 -16.07 -6.01 -0.19
N VAL A 116 -14.86 -6.13 0.35
CA VAL A 116 -13.65 -5.68 -0.35
C VAL A 116 -13.38 -6.49 -1.61
N ALA A 117 -13.68 -7.79 -1.61
CA ALA A 117 -13.56 -8.63 -2.80
C ALA A 117 -14.58 -8.27 -3.89
N ARG A 118 -15.79 -7.86 -3.51
CA ARG A 118 -16.80 -7.36 -4.45
C ARG A 118 -16.32 -6.07 -5.13
N ILE A 119 -15.77 -5.13 -4.37
CA ILE A 119 -15.23 -3.86 -4.92
C ILE A 119 -14.05 -4.12 -5.85
N ALA A 120 -13.15 -5.04 -5.49
CA ALA A 120 -12.01 -5.39 -6.33
C ALA A 120 -12.40 -6.00 -7.69
N ARG A 121 -13.55 -6.69 -7.75
CA ARG A 121 -14.06 -7.32 -8.99
C ARG A 121 -14.93 -6.38 -9.82
N ASP A 122 -15.42 -5.28 -9.27
CA ASP A 122 -16.16 -4.28 -10.03
C ASP A 122 -15.18 -3.53 -10.95
N PRO A 123 -15.31 -3.60 -12.29
CA PRO A 123 -14.41 -2.90 -13.20
C PRO A 123 -14.39 -1.37 -13.01
N ARG A 124 -15.47 -0.81 -12.43
CA ARG A 124 -15.55 0.62 -12.12
C ARG A 124 -15.03 0.96 -10.74
N HIS A 125 -14.79 -0.05 -9.89
CA HIS A 125 -14.27 0.12 -8.54
C HIS A 125 -15.11 1.10 -7.70
N GLU A 126 -16.42 1.08 -7.89
CA GLU A 126 -17.36 1.96 -7.20
C GLU A 126 -17.70 1.40 -5.81
N LEU A 127 -18.00 2.31 -4.89
CA LEU A 127 -18.42 1.95 -3.55
C LEU A 127 -19.90 1.55 -3.54
N PRO A 128 -20.25 0.37 -3.01
CA PRO A 128 -21.65 0.02 -2.79
C PRO A 128 -22.22 0.85 -1.65
N ASN A 129 -23.55 1.05 -1.67
CA ASN A 129 -24.30 1.62 -0.56
C ASN A 129 -24.43 0.61 0.59
N ASP A 130 -23.32 0.40 1.29
CA ASP A 130 -23.17 -0.54 2.41
C ASP A 130 -22.60 0.23 3.62
N PRO A 131 -23.22 0.16 4.81
CA PRO A 131 -22.74 0.90 5.98
C PRO A 131 -21.28 0.63 6.35
N ARG A 132 -20.78 -0.58 6.07
CA ARG A 132 -19.40 -1.00 6.37
C ARG A 132 -18.35 -0.30 5.52
N THR A 133 -18.74 0.24 4.36
CA THR A 133 -17.84 0.97 3.46
C THR A 133 -17.16 2.14 4.20
N ASN A 134 -17.89 2.84 5.06
CA ASN A 134 -17.34 3.98 5.81
C ASN A 134 -16.23 3.55 6.77
N ASP A 135 -16.40 2.42 7.46
CA ASP A 135 -15.37 1.89 8.37
C ASP A 135 -14.15 1.39 7.58
N LEU A 136 -14.37 0.70 6.47
CA LEU A 136 -13.28 0.25 5.59
C LEU A 136 -12.46 1.41 5.03
N LEU A 137 -13.09 2.54 4.69
CA LEU A 137 -12.39 3.77 4.28
C LEU A 137 -11.67 4.41 5.47
N ARG A 138 -12.36 4.57 6.61
CA ARG A 138 -11.82 5.21 7.82
C ARG A 138 -10.58 4.50 8.35
N TYR A 139 -10.56 3.17 8.28
CA TYR A 139 -9.44 2.33 8.70
C TYR A 139 -8.50 1.93 7.56
N PHE A 140 -8.64 2.57 6.38
CA PHE A 140 -7.76 2.41 5.22
C PHE A 140 -7.65 0.97 4.71
N ARG A 141 -8.70 0.18 4.89
CA ARG A 141 -8.88 -1.15 4.26
C ARG A 141 -9.33 -1.00 2.81
N LEU A 142 -10.05 0.08 2.51
CA LEU A 142 -10.30 0.61 1.17
C LEU A 142 -9.56 1.93 1.02
N LEU A 143 -9.00 2.16 -0.16
CA LEU A 143 -8.19 3.33 -0.47
C LEU A 143 -8.77 4.10 -1.66
N PRO A 144 -9.01 5.42 -1.53
CA PRO A 144 -9.30 6.27 -2.67
C PRO A 144 -8.03 6.55 -3.47
N TYR A 145 -8.13 6.49 -4.79
CA TYR A 145 -7.09 6.92 -5.73
C TYR A 145 -7.67 7.98 -6.67
N SER A 146 -6.97 9.11 -6.80
CA SER A 146 -7.49 10.31 -7.49
C SER A 146 -6.72 10.65 -8.77
N ASN A 147 -6.14 9.65 -9.45
CA ASN A 147 -5.42 9.83 -10.71
C ASN A 147 -6.36 9.92 -11.93
N GLY A 148 -7.35 10.82 -11.85
CA GLY A 148 -8.46 10.95 -12.78
C GLY A 148 -9.77 11.17 -12.02
N SER A 149 -10.82 10.44 -12.39
CA SER A 149 -11.98 10.24 -11.52
C SER A 149 -11.58 9.41 -10.31
N GLU A 150 -12.09 9.75 -9.12
CA GLU A 150 -11.81 8.98 -7.91
C GLU A 150 -12.35 7.55 -8.05
N TRP A 151 -11.51 6.57 -7.73
CA TRP A 151 -11.85 5.16 -7.69
C TRP A 151 -11.32 4.53 -6.39
N PHE A 152 -11.90 3.39 -6.00
CA PHE A 152 -11.64 2.78 -4.71
C PHE A 152 -11.17 1.35 -4.85
N TYR A 153 -10.05 1.02 -4.22
CA TYR A 153 -9.55 -0.35 -4.25
C TYR A 153 -9.16 -0.84 -2.86
N PRO A 154 -9.25 -2.16 -2.59
CA PRO A 154 -8.72 -2.69 -1.34
C PRO A 154 -7.25 -2.35 -1.17
N HIS A 155 -6.85 -2.17 0.08
CA HIS A 155 -5.45 -2.03 0.42
C HIS A 155 -4.66 -3.23 -0.14
N PRO A 156 -3.52 -3.04 -0.84
CA PRO A 156 -2.83 -4.14 -1.52
C PRO A 156 -2.34 -5.25 -0.57
N LEU A 157 -2.11 -4.95 0.71
CA LEU A 157 -1.89 -6.00 1.72
C LEU A 157 -3.05 -7.01 1.84
N LEU A 158 -4.31 -6.58 1.68
CA LEU A 158 -5.48 -7.47 1.75
C LEU A 158 -5.63 -8.38 0.52
N THR A 159 -4.99 -8.02 -0.61
CA THR A 159 -5.03 -8.81 -1.85
C THR A 159 -4.07 -9.98 -1.86
N LEU A 160 -3.12 -10.04 -0.90
CA LEU A 160 -2.17 -11.15 -0.76
C LEU A 160 -2.80 -12.47 -0.29
N SER A 161 -3.92 -12.43 0.44
CA SER A 161 -4.42 -13.59 1.17
C SER A 161 -5.88 -13.94 0.81
N LYS A 162 -6.81 -13.07 1.22
CA LYS A 162 -8.25 -13.33 1.27
C LYS A 162 -9.01 -12.67 0.13
N VAL A 163 -8.46 -11.60 -0.45
CA VAL A 163 -9.05 -10.93 -1.62
C VAL A 163 -8.36 -11.46 -2.88
N ARG A 164 -8.73 -12.67 -3.29
CA ARG A 164 -8.31 -13.20 -4.59
C ARG A 164 -9.15 -12.58 -5.69
N VAL A 165 -8.51 -11.74 -6.49
CA VAL A 165 -9.01 -11.32 -7.79
C VAL A 165 -8.45 -12.33 -8.78
N SER A 166 -9.31 -13.19 -9.33
CA SER A 166 -8.90 -14.01 -10.47
C SER A 166 -8.49 -13.05 -11.60
N PRO A 167 -7.35 -13.29 -12.29
CA PRO A 167 -7.06 -12.51 -13.48
C PRO A 167 -8.22 -12.66 -14.45
N ALA A 168 -8.68 -11.54 -15.00
CA ALA A 168 -9.71 -11.52 -16.03
C ALA A 168 -9.32 -12.49 -17.16
N GLY A 169 -10.14 -13.52 -17.39
CA GLY A 169 -9.89 -14.51 -18.45
C GLY A 169 -9.64 -15.97 -18.01
N SER A 170 -9.95 -16.34 -16.78
CA SER A 170 -9.85 -17.73 -16.29
C SER A 170 -11.17 -18.51 -16.22
N ASP A 171 -12.17 -18.12 -17.02
CA ASP A 171 -13.30 -19.00 -17.37
C ASP A 171 -13.01 -19.63 -18.75
N ARG A 172 -12.58 -20.89 -18.73
CA ARG A 172 -12.71 -21.84 -19.84
C ARG A 172 -13.59 -22.99 -19.39
#